data_AF-A0A2U0DYT6-F1
#
_entry.id   AF-A0A2U0DYT6-F1
#
_cell.length_a   1.000
_cell.length_b   1.000
_cell.length_c   1.000
_cell.angle_alpha   90.00
_cell.angle_beta   90.00
_cell.angle_gamma   90.00
#
_symmetry.space_group_name_H-M   'P 1'
#
loop_
_entity.id
_entity.type
_entity.pdbx_description
1 polymer ?
#
loop_
_entity_poly.entity_id
_entity_poly.type
_entity_poly.pdbx_seq_one_letter_code
_entity_poly.pdbx_strand_id
1 'polypeptide(L)'
;TICIDLTIDTFENPDDGSGNGGYDYPPFGGGFGNPEDSTAINQTPCEKTKSVLNKPNVQAGINNVKAQALSTLSNINAGEIGFKEKKDGTIVPANVSAAHHVIFNDVTDSYGGYHNHTALGTHMFSPPDIDALFGFAAAQSIQDGVGNAYLGMIAAEWCNCPPSNQQFINYVITYTGTGAELGGYTYTTAQMNQFEKNYRKIIRELTDTNLNGNTYLKNSAGDLNEKGLEKLFLETLKIMNLSGKVNLQRVEPNGTVYNVTENSNGIPIGTPCP
;
A
#
# COMPACT_ATOMS: atom_id res chain seq x y z
N THR A 1 7.92 -25.77 1.01
CA THR A 1 6.85 -26.41 1.79
C THR A 1 6.96 -25.94 3.21
N ILE A 2 6.12 -25.00 3.61
CA ILE A 2 6.00 -24.57 5.02
C ILE A 2 4.67 -25.16 5.48
N CYS A 3 4.77 -26.25 6.23
CA CYS A 3 3.64 -26.81 6.97
C CYS A 3 3.50 -26.00 8.26
N ILE A 4 2.33 -25.42 8.48
CA ILE A 4 1.94 -24.91 9.78
C ILE A 4 0.94 -25.93 10.33
N ASP A 5 1.36 -26.60 11.39
CA ASP A 5 0.58 -27.55 12.15
C ASP A 5 -0.49 -26.77 12.94
N LEU A 6 -1.75 -26.94 12.56
CA LEU A 6 -2.90 -26.39 13.29
C LEU A 6 -3.49 -27.50 14.16
N THR A 7 -2.86 -27.74 15.31
CA THR A 7 -3.56 -28.41 16.41
C THR A 7 -4.60 -27.43 16.97
N ILE A 8 -5.85 -27.70 16.61
CA ILE A 8 -7.04 -27.09 17.17
C ILE A 8 -7.14 -27.53 18.63
N ASP A 9 -6.74 -26.67 19.56
CA ASP A 9 -7.15 -26.80 20.95
C ASP A 9 -8.58 -26.26 21.07
N THR A 10 -9.48 -27.18 21.41
CA THR A 10 -10.86 -26.92 21.77
C THR A 10 -10.90 -26.10 23.06
N PHE A 11 -11.27 -24.83 22.96
CA PHE A 11 -11.68 -24.05 24.13
C PHE A 11 -13.09 -24.49 24.55
N GLU A 12 -13.13 -25.35 25.57
CA GLU A 12 -14.31 -25.52 26.41
C GLU A 12 -14.61 -24.21 27.13
N ASN A 13 -15.86 -23.76 27.04
CA ASN A 13 -16.37 -22.61 27.74
C ASN A 13 -17.25 -23.11 28.90
N PRO A 14 -16.83 -23.00 30.17
CA PRO A 14 -17.76 -23.09 31.28
C PRO A 14 -18.11 -21.67 31.74
N ASP A 15 -19.23 -21.17 31.22
CA ASP A 15 -19.93 -20.01 31.78
C ASP A 15 -21.19 -20.52 32.50
N ASP A 16 -21.08 -20.73 33.81
CA ASP A 16 -22.20 -20.85 34.74
C ASP A 16 -21.97 -19.98 35.99
N GLY A 17 -22.22 -18.68 35.78
CA GLY A 17 -22.88 -17.73 36.68
C GLY A 17 -22.86 -17.95 38.21
N SER A 18 -22.48 -16.89 38.92
CA SER A 18 -23.23 -16.28 40.03
C SER A 18 -22.32 -15.33 40.80
N GLY A 19 -22.81 -14.12 41.15
CA GLY A 19 -21.96 -13.19 41.90
C GLY A 19 -22.52 -11.80 42.11
N ASN A 20 -23.59 -11.73 42.90
CA ASN A 20 -24.13 -10.53 43.50
C ASN A 20 -23.04 -9.76 44.29
N GLY A 21 -22.88 -8.45 44.07
CA GLY A 21 -21.89 -7.64 44.80
C GLY A 21 -21.92 -6.17 44.42
N GLY A 22 -22.86 -5.42 45.01
CA GLY A 22 -22.90 -3.96 44.91
C GLY A 22 -21.71 -3.32 45.63
N TYR A 23 -21.07 -2.36 44.97
CA TYR A 23 -20.22 -1.37 45.62
C TYR A 23 -20.66 0.04 45.22
N ASP A 24 -20.94 0.79 46.27
CA ASP A 24 -21.27 2.21 46.32
C ASP A 24 -19.99 3.03 46.03
N TYR A 25 -19.96 3.79 44.93
CA TYR A 25 -18.84 4.67 44.58
C TYR A 25 -19.23 6.13 44.85
N PRO A 26 -18.39 6.93 45.53
CA PRO A 26 -18.69 8.31 45.87
C PRO A 26 -18.60 9.24 44.63
N PRO A 27 -19.36 10.36 44.59
CA PRO A 27 -19.53 11.14 43.37
C PRO A 27 -18.65 12.39 43.37
N PHE A 28 -17.36 12.33 43.02
CA PHE A 28 -16.59 13.56 42.72
C PHE A 28 -15.39 13.33 41.79
N GLY A 29 -15.37 14.07 40.68
CA GLY A 29 -14.19 14.87 40.33
C GLY A 29 -13.39 14.42 39.10
N GLY A 30 -13.41 15.27 38.06
CA GLY A 30 -12.25 15.51 37.21
C GLY A 30 -12.04 14.55 36.04
N GLY A 31 -12.86 14.68 35.00
CA GLY A 31 -12.56 14.13 33.68
C GLY A 31 -11.36 14.86 33.06
N PHE A 32 -10.15 14.41 33.37
CA PHE A 32 -9.03 14.56 32.45
C PHE A 32 -9.31 13.60 31.30
N GLY A 33 -9.69 14.16 30.14
CA GLY A 33 -9.80 13.39 28.91
C GLY A 33 -8.47 12.73 28.63
N ASN A 34 -8.43 11.41 28.76
CA ASN A 34 -7.31 10.61 28.29
C ASN A 34 -7.30 10.73 26.76
N PRO A 35 -6.23 11.22 26.10
CA PRO A 35 -6.22 11.38 24.64
C PRO A 35 -6.23 10.07 23.85
N GLU A 36 -6.16 8.93 24.55
CA GLU A 36 -6.03 7.60 23.95
C GLU A 36 -7.34 6.82 23.81
N ASP A 37 -8.47 7.36 24.28
CA ASP A 37 -9.78 6.80 23.94
C ASP A 37 -10.31 7.47 22.66
N SER A 38 -9.53 7.39 21.58
CA SER A 38 -10.04 7.72 20.26
C SER A 38 -10.92 6.56 19.83
N THR A 39 -12.23 6.69 20.03
CA THR A 39 -13.21 5.97 19.22
C THR A 39 -12.72 6.04 17.78
N ALA A 40 -12.40 4.90 17.18
CA ALA A 40 -11.89 4.84 15.81
C ALA A 40 -12.86 5.62 14.92
N ILE A 41 -12.52 6.86 14.59
CA ILE A 41 -13.26 7.64 13.61
C ILE A 41 -13.17 6.79 12.35
N ASN A 42 -14.31 6.46 11.75
CA ASN A 42 -14.38 5.75 10.48
C ASN A 42 -13.73 6.63 9.40
N GLN A 43 -12.41 6.64 9.37
CA GLN A 43 -11.64 7.41 8.41
C GLN A 43 -11.79 6.75 7.06
N THR A 44 -12.18 7.56 6.08
CA THR A 44 -12.13 7.19 4.68
C THR A 44 -10.69 6.86 4.27
N PRO A 45 -10.48 6.05 3.23
CA PRO A 45 -9.15 5.76 2.71
C PRO A 45 -8.32 7.03 2.45
N CYS A 46 -8.95 8.10 1.97
CA CYS A 46 -8.33 9.41 1.77
C CYS A 46 -7.80 10.03 3.07
N GLU A 47 -8.60 10.04 4.13
CA GLU A 47 -8.21 10.60 5.43
C GLU A 47 -7.06 9.81 6.05
N LYS A 48 -7.09 8.47 5.93
CA LYS A 48 -6.01 7.61 6.41
C LYS A 48 -4.69 7.92 5.71
N THR A 49 -4.70 8.00 4.38
CA THR A 49 -3.49 8.29 3.61
C THR A 49 -2.96 9.69 3.89
N LYS A 50 -3.83 10.71 3.97
CA LYS A 50 -3.42 12.05 4.40
C LYS A 50 -2.82 12.04 5.81
N SER A 51 -3.42 11.31 6.75
CA SER A 51 -2.92 11.18 8.11
C SER A 51 -1.51 10.56 8.13
N VAL A 52 -1.32 9.42 7.46
CA VAL A 52 -0.02 8.74 7.32
C VAL A 52 1.03 9.66 6.69
N LEU A 53 0.71 10.32 5.58
CA LEU A 53 1.62 11.23 4.87
C LEU A 53 2.01 12.47 5.69
N ASN A 54 1.21 12.85 6.68
CA ASN A 54 1.48 13.98 7.56
C ASN A 54 2.30 13.61 8.81
N LYS A 55 2.52 12.32 9.08
CA LYS A 55 3.32 11.89 10.23
C LYS A 55 4.81 12.22 10.01
N PRO A 56 5.50 12.92 10.95
CA PRO A 56 6.89 13.35 10.74
C PRO A 56 7.89 12.21 10.49
N ASN A 57 7.74 11.09 11.19
CA ASN A 57 8.53 9.86 11.01
C ASN A 57 8.34 9.26 9.61
N VAL A 58 7.10 9.20 9.13
CA VAL A 58 6.79 8.69 7.78
C VAL A 58 7.35 9.64 6.71
N GLN A 59 7.25 10.95 6.90
CA GLN A 59 7.86 11.94 5.99
C GLN A 59 9.38 11.78 5.93
N ALA A 60 10.04 11.54 7.06
CA ALA A 60 11.48 11.27 7.10
C ALA A 60 11.83 10.01 6.29
N GLY A 61 11.06 8.93 6.46
CA GLY A 61 11.21 7.71 5.65
C GLY A 61 10.97 7.94 4.16
N ILE A 62 9.91 8.66 3.80
CA ILE A 62 9.58 9.04 2.42
C ILE A 62 10.70 9.86 1.78
N ASN A 63 11.32 10.78 2.52
CA ASN A 63 12.43 11.57 2.02
C ASN A 63 13.66 10.70 1.72
N ASN A 64 13.92 9.67 2.53
CA ASN A 64 14.97 8.69 2.26
C ASN A 64 14.67 7.88 0.98
N VAL A 65 13.45 7.35 0.87
CA VAL A 65 12.98 6.61 -0.32
C VAL A 65 13.03 7.48 -1.58
N LYS A 66 12.65 8.77 -1.51
CA LYS A 66 12.78 9.74 -2.61
C LYS A 66 14.24 9.97 -3.01
N ALA A 67 15.13 10.15 -2.04
CA ALA A 67 16.55 10.32 -2.31
C ALA A 67 17.14 9.09 -3.03
N GLN A 68 16.72 7.88 -2.63
CA GLN A 68 17.10 6.65 -3.32
C GLN A 68 16.51 6.58 -4.73
N ALA A 69 15.22 6.89 -4.91
CA ALA A 69 14.60 6.94 -6.24
C ALA A 69 15.38 7.87 -7.18
N LEU A 70 15.75 9.06 -6.71
CA LEU A 70 16.59 10.00 -7.48
C LEU A 70 17.98 9.44 -7.79
N SER A 71 18.62 8.76 -6.84
CA SER A 71 19.95 8.18 -7.05
C SER A 71 19.95 7.15 -8.19
N THR A 72 18.84 6.44 -8.38
CA THR A 72 18.68 5.47 -9.47
C THR A 72 18.65 6.09 -10.87
N LEU A 73 18.36 7.40 -11.00
CA LEU A 73 18.39 8.10 -12.29
C LEU A 73 19.79 8.26 -12.88
N SER A 74 20.81 8.33 -12.02
CA SER A 74 22.22 8.53 -12.42
C SER A 74 23.10 7.32 -12.10
N ASN A 75 22.64 6.40 -11.25
CA ASN A 75 23.33 5.17 -10.91
C ASN A 75 22.40 3.96 -11.13
N ILE A 76 22.59 3.27 -12.26
CA ILE A 76 21.83 2.06 -12.61
C ILE A 76 22.00 0.90 -11.61
N ASN A 77 23.06 0.93 -10.80
CA ASN A 77 23.30 -0.09 -9.77
C ASN A 77 22.68 0.29 -8.41
N ALA A 78 22.11 1.50 -8.29
CA ALA A 78 21.33 1.85 -7.11
C ALA A 78 20.02 1.05 -7.15
N GLY A 79 19.88 0.12 -6.20
CA GLY A 79 18.69 -0.72 -6.08
C GLY A 79 17.55 0.00 -5.35
N GLU A 80 16.58 -0.80 -4.93
CA GLU A 80 15.47 -0.35 -4.08
C GLU A 80 15.86 -0.33 -2.60
N ILE A 81 15.23 0.56 -1.85
CA ILE A 81 15.15 0.54 -0.39
C ILE A 81 13.69 0.69 0.01
N GLY A 82 13.39 0.34 1.24
CA GLY A 82 12.10 0.67 1.84
C GLY A 82 12.19 0.84 3.34
N PHE A 83 11.07 1.19 3.94
CA PHE A 83 10.86 1.19 5.38
C PHE A 83 9.46 0.71 5.71
N LYS A 84 9.29 0.12 6.89
CA LYS A 84 7.98 -0.13 7.51
C LYS A 84 7.75 0.84 8.67
N GLU A 85 6.53 1.31 8.80
CA GLU A 85 6.05 2.07 9.97
C GLU A 85 5.53 1.07 11.01
N LYS A 86 6.15 1.07 12.19
CA LYS A 86 5.70 0.31 13.36
C LYS A 86 4.48 0.96 14.01
N LYS A 87 3.74 0.17 14.78
CA LYS A 87 2.56 0.62 15.54
C LYS A 87 2.90 1.65 16.62
N ASP A 88 4.13 1.66 17.13
CA ASP A 88 4.66 2.67 18.05
C ASP A 88 5.10 3.98 17.36
N GLY A 89 4.94 4.09 16.04
CA GLY A 89 5.33 5.25 15.24
C GLY A 89 6.81 5.29 14.87
N THR A 90 7.62 4.28 15.22
CA THR A 90 8.99 4.19 14.71
C THR A 90 9.01 3.71 13.25
N ILE A 91 10.05 4.06 12.50
CA ILE A 91 10.30 3.49 11.17
C ILE A 91 11.49 2.55 11.22
N VAL A 92 11.38 1.41 10.54
CA VAL A 92 12.48 0.43 10.43
C VAL A 92 12.77 0.17 8.96
N PRO A 93 14.05 0.15 8.54
CA PRO A 93 14.40 -0.22 7.17
C PRO A 93 13.83 -1.60 6.80
N ALA A 94 13.28 -1.69 5.59
CA ALA A 94 12.92 -2.98 5.01
C ALA A 94 14.17 -3.71 4.53
N ASN A 95 14.07 -5.03 4.41
CA ASN A 95 15.17 -5.82 3.87
C ASN A 95 15.15 -5.73 2.34
N VAL A 96 16.33 -5.72 1.72
CA VAL A 96 16.46 -5.70 0.27
C VAL A 96 17.10 -7.01 -0.15
N SER A 97 16.35 -7.84 -0.88
CA SER A 97 16.82 -9.17 -1.27
C SER A 97 17.44 -9.20 -2.67
N ALA A 98 17.10 -8.22 -3.51
CA ALA A 98 17.66 -8.00 -4.84
C ALA A 98 17.49 -6.53 -5.25
N ALA A 99 18.08 -6.14 -6.39
CA ALA A 99 18.05 -4.75 -6.88
C ALA A 99 16.63 -4.18 -7.08
N HIS A 100 15.64 -5.03 -7.34
CA HIS A 100 14.24 -4.67 -7.58
C HIS A 100 13.28 -5.47 -6.68
N HIS A 101 13.70 -5.77 -5.44
CA HIS A 101 12.89 -6.55 -4.53
C HIS A 101 13.14 -6.19 -3.07
N VAL A 102 12.27 -5.33 -2.55
CA VAL A 102 12.14 -5.05 -1.12
C VAL A 102 11.26 -6.11 -0.46
N ILE A 103 11.74 -6.66 0.67
CA ILE A 103 11.01 -7.60 1.52
C ILE A 103 10.78 -6.94 2.87
N PHE A 104 9.50 -6.83 3.24
CA PHE A 104 9.08 -6.41 4.57
C PHE A 104 9.04 -7.62 5.50
N ASN A 105 10.19 -7.98 6.08
CA ASN A 105 10.23 -9.06 7.07
C ASN A 105 9.52 -8.64 8.36
N ASP A 106 8.77 -9.59 8.95
CA ASP A 106 8.05 -9.46 10.21
C ASP A 106 7.18 -8.19 10.27
N VAL A 107 6.01 -8.23 9.66
CA VAL A 107 5.08 -7.08 9.61
C VAL A 107 4.12 -7.02 10.81
N THR A 108 4.26 -7.93 11.78
CA THR A 108 3.29 -8.12 12.89
C THR A 108 3.11 -6.87 13.77
N ASP A 109 4.16 -6.06 13.87
CA ASP A 109 4.21 -4.84 14.65
C ASP A 109 4.03 -3.56 13.82
N SER A 110 3.57 -3.66 12.57
CA SER A 110 3.61 -2.57 11.59
C SER A 110 2.24 -2.23 11.00
N TYR A 111 2.02 -0.95 10.70
CA TYR A 111 0.83 -0.48 9.96
C TYR A 111 1.03 -0.58 8.45
N GLY A 112 2.24 -0.38 7.95
CA GLY A 112 2.48 -0.32 6.51
C GLY A 112 3.92 0.03 6.20
N GLY A 113 4.17 0.44 4.96
CA GLY A 113 5.51 0.80 4.54
C GLY A 113 5.57 1.60 3.25
N TYR A 114 6.78 1.95 2.85
CA TYR A 114 7.10 2.51 1.54
C TYR A 114 8.35 1.85 0.99
N HIS A 115 8.44 1.74 -0.32
CA HIS A 115 9.69 1.47 -1.03
C HIS A 115 9.82 2.37 -2.26
N ASN A 116 11.02 2.41 -2.86
CA ASN A 116 11.16 3.00 -4.18
C ASN A 116 11.12 1.92 -5.26
N HIS A 117 10.65 2.29 -6.45
CA HIS A 117 11.04 1.60 -7.67
C HIS A 117 12.26 2.31 -8.26
N THR A 118 13.13 1.57 -8.92
CA THR A 118 14.29 2.16 -9.60
C THR A 118 13.87 2.93 -10.85
N ALA A 119 14.77 3.74 -11.42
CA ALA A 119 14.56 4.45 -12.67
C ALA A 119 14.23 3.53 -13.85
N LEU A 120 14.70 2.28 -13.80
CA LEU A 120 14.35 1.24 -14.76
C LEU A 120 13.14 0.42 -14.28
N GLY A 121 12.40 -0.10 -15.24
CA GLY A 121 11.23 -0.94 -14.98
C GLY A 121 9.92 -0.15 -14.96
N THR A 122 8.89 -0.74 -14.37
CA THR A 122 7.55 -0.16 -14.34
C THR A 122 7.31 0.55 -13.01
N HIS A 123 6.99 1.83 -13.06
CA HIS A 123 6.75 2.68 -11.88
C HIS A 123 5.32 2.52 -11.35
N MET A 124 4.89 1.27 -11.14
CA MET A 124 3.60 0.91 -10.58
C MET A 124 3.72 -0.38 -9.76
N PHE A 125 2.89 -0.51 -8.72
CA PHE A 125 2.83 -1.70 -7.88
C PHE A 125 2.61 -2.97 -8.70
N SER A 126 3.50 -3.92 -8.51
CA SER A 126 3.46 -5.26 -9.08
C SER A 126 2.59 -6.20 -8.23
N PRO A 127 2.25 -7.40 -8.73
CA PRO A 127 1.53 -8.39 -7.93
C PRO A 127 2.20 -8.75 -6.60
N PRO A 128 3.54 -8.91 -6.51
CA PRO A 128 4.22 -9.05 -5.22
C PRO A 128 4.05 -7.86 -4.27
N ASP A 129 4.01 -6.62 -4.77
CA ASP A 129 3.77 -5.46 -3.91
C ASP A 129 2.35 -5.47 -3.32
N ILE A 130 1.36 -5.85 -4.14
CA ILE A 130 -0.03 -6.01 -3.69
C ILE A 130 -0.15 -7.13 -2.66
N ASP A 131 0.60 -8.21 -2.81
CA ASP A 131 0.66 -9.29 -1.82
C ASP A 131 1.30 -8.83 -0.49
N ALA A 132 2.34 -7.99 -0.56
CA ALA A 132 2.97 -7.40 0.63
C ALA A 132 1.97 -6.55 1.44
N LEU A 133 1.06 -5.83 0.79
CA LEU A 133 -0.04 -5.12 1.47
C LEU A 133 -0.91 -6.08 2.30
N PHE A 134 -1.18 -7.29 1.82
CA PHE A 134 -1.96 -8.27 2.58
C PHE A 134 -1.22 -8.81 3.79
N GLY A 135 0.11 -8.90 3.72
CA GLY A 135 0.94 -9.15 4.90
C GLY A 135 0.69 -8.11 6.00
N PHE A 136 0.73 -6.82 5.66
CA PHE A 136 0.41 -5.75 6.61
C PHE A 136 -1.03 -5.82 7.09
N ALA A 137 -2.00 -6.09 6.21
CA ALA A 137 -3.41 -6.21 6.59
C ALA A 137 -3.67 -7.37 7.56
N ALA A 138 -3.05 -8.52 7.32
CA ALA A 138 -3.19 -9.70 8.18
C ALA A 138 -2.52 -9.53 9.55
N ALA A 139 -1.54 -8.62 9.67
CA ALA A 139 -0.87 -8.27 10.91
C ALA A 139 -1.63 -7.27 11.81
N GLN A 140 -2.75 -6.71 11.33
CA GLN A 140 -3.55 -5.79 12.13
C GLN A 140 -4.33 -6.55 13.20
N SER A 141 -4.36 -6.01 14.43
CA SER A 141 -5.26 -6.54 15.46
C SER A 141 -6.71 -6.17 15.13
N ILE A 142 -7.66 -6.78 15.84
CA ILE A 142 -9.09 -6.41 15.74
C ILE A 142 -9.27 -4.92 16.10
N GLN A 143 -8.52 -4.43 17.08
CA GLN A 143 -8.55 -3.06 17.57
C GLN A 143 -7.97 -2.08 16.55
N ASP A 144 -6.86 -2.45 15.89
CA ASP A 144 -6.26 -1.63 14.83
C ASP A 144 -7.20 -1.54 13.63
N GLY A 145 -7.78 -2.68 13.24
CA GLY A 145 -8.59 -2.80 12.03
C GLY A 145 -7.72 -2.96 10.78
N VAL A 146 -8.00 -4.02 10.02
CA VAL A 146 -7.25 -4.40 8.81
C VAL A 146 -7.14 -3.28 7.76
N GLY A 147 -8.10 -2.35 7.76
CA GLY A 147 -8.10 -1.22 6.84
C GLY A 147 -7.09 -0.11 7.17
N ASN A 148 -6.26 -0.27 8.20
CA ASN A 148 -5.11 0.62 8.46
C ASN A 148 -3.87 0.22 7.68
N ALA A 149 -3.88 -0.96 7.04
CA ALA A 149 -2.78 -1.41 6.22
C ALA A 149 -2.62 -0.55 4.96
N TYR A 150 -1.38 -0.11 4.72
CA TYR A 150 -1.01 0.66 3.55
C TYR A 150 0.36 0.25 3.02
N LEU A 151 0.58 0.47 1.72
CA LEU A 151 1.89 0.36 1.09
C LEU A 151 2.06 1.52 0.11
N GLY A 152 3.16 2.23 0.21
CA GLY A 152 3.53 3.31 -0.69
C GLY A 152 4.68 2.93 -1.62
N MET A 153 4.69 3.51 -2.81
CA MET A 153 5.79 3.37 -3.75
C MET A 153 6.14 4.73 -4.34
N ILE A 154 7.44 4.98 -4.48
CA ILE A 154 7.97 6.17 -5.13
C ILE A 154 8.94 5.78 -6.24
N ALA A 155 8.76 6.32 -7.44
CA ALA A 155 9.78 6.29 -8.48
C ALA A 155 10.21 7.71 -8.84
N ALA A 156 11.38 7.85 -9.46
CA ALA A 156 11.82 9.10 -10.04
C ALA A 156 12.04 8.93 -11.53
N GLU A 157 11.77 9.99 -12.29
CA GLU A 157 11.92 10.03 -13.74
C GLU A 157 12.54 11.34 -14.18
N TRP A 158 13.27 11.29 -15.30
CA TRP A 158 13.59 12.50 -16.05
C TRP A 158 12.32 13.10 -16.68
N CYS A 159 12.21 14.42 -16.63
CA CYS A 159 11.14 15.20 -17.23
C CYS A 159 11.73 16.46 -17.88
N ASN A 160 11.00 17.08 -18.81
CA ASN A 160 11.25 18.47 -19.20
C ASN A 160 10.50 19.43 -18.26
N CYS A 161 10.78 19.31 -16.96
CA CYS A 161 10.14 20.12 -15.91
C CYS A 161 11.21 20.84 -15.05
N PRO A 162 11.53 22.11 -15.36
CA PRO A 162 12.52 22.87 -14.59
C PRO A 162 12.04 23.13 -13.16
N PRO A 163 12.96 23.36 -12.18
CA PRO A 163 14.39 23.57 -12.37
C PRO A 163 15.25 22.30 -12.35
N SER A 164 14.76 21.20 -11.78
CA SER A 164 15.55 19.97 -11.58
C SER A 164 15.50 19.00 -12.77
N ASN A 165 14.55 19.16 -13.70
CA ASN A 165 14.28 18.21 -14.78
C ASN A 165 13.98 16.79 -14.27
N GLN A 166 13.48 16.68 -13.03
CA GLN A 166 13.15 15.42 -12.37
C GLN A 166 11.75 15.51 -11.80
N GLN A 167 10.98 14.43 -11.94
CA GLN A 167 9.66 14.28 -11.33
C GLN A 167 9.59 13.00 -10.49
N PHE A 168 8.70 13.01 -9.50
CA PHE A 168 8.38 11.82 -8.71
C PHE A 168 7.04 11.26 -9.13
N ILE A 169 6.99 9.95 -9.25
CA ILE A 169 5.76 9.17 -9.26
C ILE A 169 5.56 8.67 -7.84
N ASN A 170 4.41 8.96 -7.22
CA ASN A 170 4.13 8.53 -5.85
C ASN A 170 2.70 8.00 -5.77
N TYR A 171 2.57 6.72 -5.44
CA TYR A 171 1.30 6.06 -5.23
C TYR A 171 1.25 5.40 -3.86
N VAL A 172 0.05 5.30 -3.32
CA VAL A 172 -0.26 4.59 -2.08
C VAL A 172 -1.41 3.63 -2.36
N ILE A 173 -1.28 2.40 -1.88
CA ILE A 173 -2.36 1.43 -1.85
C ILE A 173 -2.79 1.17 -0.42
N THR A 174 -4.10 1.01 -0.22
CA THR A 174 -4.70 0.71 1.08
C THR A 174 -5.65 -0.47 0.95
N TYR A 175 -5.68 -1.32 1.98
CA TYR A 175 -6.63 -2.43 2.03
C TYR A 175 -8.00 -1.93 2.49
N THR A 176 -9.07 -2.31 1.78
CA THR A 176 -10.45 -1.91 2.08
C THR A 176 -11.39 -3.08 2.33
N GLY A 177 -10.88 -4.31 2.25
CA GLY A 177 -11.64 -5.50 2.61
C GLY A 177 -11.72 -5.73 4.12
N THR A 178 -12.30 -6.88 4.48
CA THR A 178 -12.45 -7.35 5.84
C THR A 178 -11.34 -8.33 6.23
N GLY A 179 -11.16 -8.58 7.53
CA GLY A 179 -10.19 -9.58 7.98
C GLY A 179 -10.54 -11.01 7.53
N ALA A 180 -11.84 -11.33 7.45
CA ALA A 180 -12.31 -12.64 6.99
C ALA A 180 -11.91 -12.95 5.53
N GLU A 181 -11.85 -11.92 4.68
CA GLU A 181 -11.50 -12.07 3.27
C GLU A 181 -9.99 -12.34 3.06
N LEU A 182 -9.12 -11.93 3.99
CA LEU A 182 -7.67 -12.09 3.86
C LEU A 182 -7.24 -13.55 3.74
N GLY A 183 -7.95 -14.48 4.39
CA GLY A 183 -7.68 -15.91 4.25
C GLY A 183 -7.82 -16.43 2.81
N GLY A 184 -8.60 -15.74 1.98
CA GLY A 184 -8.77 -16.03 0.56
C GLY A 184 -7.66 -15.45 -0.34
N TYR A 185 -6.80 -14.56 0.18
CA TYR A 185 -5.72 -13.92 -0.58
C TYR A 185 -4.37 -14.56 -0.25
N THR A 186 -4.31 -15.89 -0.33
CA THR A 186 -3.08 -16.66 -0.21
C THR A 186 -2.72 -17.27 -1.55
N TYR A 187 -1.67 -16.75 -2.18
CA TYR A 187 -1.29 -17.15 -3.52
C TYR A 187 -0.13 -18.14 -3.51
N THR A 188 -0.30 -19.24 -4.23
CA THR A 188 0.81 -20.15 -4.51
C THR A 188 1.85 -19.47 -5.41
N THR A 189 3.10 -19.96 -5.38
CA THR A 189 4.14 -19.49 -6.30
C THR A 189 3.72 -19.58 -7.77
N ALA A 190 2.95 -20.60 -8.15
CA ALA A 190 2.44 -20.75 -9.51
C ALA A 190 1.43 -19.66 -9.89
N GLN A 191 0.51 -19.31 -8.97
CA GLN A 191 -0.43 -18.21 -9.16
C GLN A 191 0.30 -16.87 -9.25
N MET A 192 1.24 -16.60 -8.33
CA MET A 192 2.01 -15.35 -8.35
C MET A 192 2.80 -15.18 -9.65
N ASN A 193 3.48 -16.24 -10.10
CA ASN A 193 4.17 -16.26 -11.40
C ASN A 193 3.21 -15.99 -12.58
N GLN A 194 1.96 -16.47 -12.49
CA GLN A 194 0.95 -16.20 -13.51
C GLN A 194 0.47 -14.75 -13.47
N PHE A 195 0.26 -14.18 -12.28
CA PHE A 195 -0.10 -12.76 -12.15
C PHE A 195 0.99 -11.86 -12.70
N GLU A 196 2.27 -12.14 -12.43
CA GLU A 196 3.36 -11.37 -13.01
C GLU A 196 3.43 -11.49 -14.55
N LYS A 197 3.16 -12.68 -15.11
CA LYS A 197 3.07 -12.86 -16.57
C LYS A 197 1.94 -12.02 -17.14
N ASN A 198 0.78 -12.00 -16.48
CA ASN A 198 -0.36 -11.19 -16.89
C ASN A 198 -0.07 -9.69 -16.74
N TYR A 199 0.59 -9.26 -15.66
CA TYR A 199 1.06 -7.89 -15.45
C TYR A 199 1.93 -7.42 -16.62
N ARG A 200 2.92 -8.23 -17.01
CA ARG A 200 3.78 -7.95 -18.18
C ARG A 200 3.02 -7.99 -19.50
N LYS A 201 1.94 -8.78 -19.61
CA LYS A 201 1.06 -8.81 -20.78
C LYS A 201 0.26 -7.51 -20.89
N ILE A 202 -0.33 -7.05 -19.79
CA ILE A 202 -1.09 -5.78 -19.73
C ILE A 202 -0.17 -4.62 -20.13
N ILE A 203 1.07 -4.57 -19.65
CA ILE A 203 2.06 -3.56 -20.09
C ILE A 203 2.19 -3.56 -21.62
N ARG A 204 2.39 -4.73 -22.25
CA ARG A 204 2.53 -4.83 -23.71
C ARG A 204 1.27 -4.39 -24.46
N GLU A 205 0.10 -4.72 -23.93
CA GLU A 205 -1.18 -4.30 -24.52
C GLU A 205 -1.34 -2.78 -24.43
N LEU A 206 -1.05 -2.19 -23.27
CA LEU A 206 -1.12 -0.74 -23.06
C LEU A 206 -0.13 0.04 -23.93
N THR A 207 1.03 -0.54 -24.24
CA THR A 207 2.04 0.07 -25.11
C THR A 207 1.84 -0.22 -26.60
N ASP A 208 0.87 -1.08 -26.97
CA ASP A 208 0.53 -1.34 -28.37
C ASP A 208 -0.24 -0.16 -28.98
N THR A 209 0.45 0.60 -29.83
CA THR A 209 -0.09 1.79 -30.49
C THR A 209 -1.17 1.47 -31.53
N ASN A 210 -1.24 0.23 -32.03
CA ASN A 210 -2.34 -0.18 -32.91
C ASN A 210 -3.65 -0.36 -32.15
N LEU A 211 -3.58 -0.72 -30.86
CA LEU A 211 -4.74 -0.92 -30.00
C LEU A 211 -5.15 0.37 -29.30
N ASN A 212 -4.19 1.09 -28.73
CA ASN A 212 -4.45 2.19 -27.80
C ASN A 212 -3.99 3.57 -28.31
N GLY A 213 -3.43 3.66 -29.52
CA GLY A 213 -2.76 4.87 -29.98
C GLY A 213 -1.67 5.30 -29.00
N ASN A 214 -1.59 6.61 -28.71
CA ASN A 214 -0.66 7.16 -27.71
C ASN A 214 -1.30 7.38 -26.33
N THR A 215 -2.49 6.83 -26.08
CA THR A 215 -3.31 7.15 -24.89
C THR A 215 -2.58 6.88 -23.57
N TYR A 216 -1.85 5.77 -23.51
CA TYR A 216 -1.17 5.29 -22.31
C TYR A 216 0.35 5.49 -22.35
N LEU A 217 0.85 6.11 -23.42
CA LEU A 217 2.29 6.33 -23.59
C LEU A 217 2.68 7.73 -23.13
N LYS A 218 3.81 7.80 -22.43
CA LYS A 218 4.47 9.05 -22.05
C LYS A 218 5.43 9.52 -23.14
N ASN A 219 6.13 8.58 -23.78
CA ASN A 219 7.14 8.86 -24.79
C ASN A 219 7.22 7.75 -25.84
N SER A 220 8.06 7.94 -26.86
CA SER A 220 8.28 6.97 -27.93
C SER A 220 9.08 5.73 -27.50
N ALA A 221 9.69 5.73 -26.31
CA ALA A 221 10.39 4.57 -25.77
C ALA A 221 9.42 3.50 -25.21
N GLY A 222 8.13 3.82 -25.12
CA GLY A 222 7.10 2.90 -24.62
C GLY A 222 6.85 3.03 -23.12
N ASP A 223 7.39 4.05 -22.45
CA ASP A 223 7.10 4.29 -21.04
C ASP A 223 5.63 4.65 -20.86
N LEU A 224 4.99 4.06 -19.85
CA LEU A 224 3.60 4.36 -19.53
C LEU A 224 3.48 5.75 -18.92
N ASN A 225 2.48 6.51 -19.35
CA ASN A 225 2.08 7.75 -18.66
C ASN A 225 1.25 7.42 -17.41
N GLU A 226 0.87 8.45 -16.65
CA GLU A 226 0.03 8.31 -15.46
C GLU A 226 -1.19 7.41 -15.69
N LYS A 227 -1.97 7.67 -16.75
CA LYS A 227 -3.16 6.87 -17.09
C LYS A 227 -2.80 5.43 -17.41
N GLY A 228 -1.67 5.19 -18.07
CA GLY A 228 -1.18 3.85 -18.39
C GLY A 228 -0.81 3.07 -17.13
N LEU A 229 -0.09 3.71 -16.21
CA LEU A 229 0.30 3.11 -14.92
C LEU A 229 -0.94 2.80 -14.07
N GLU A 230 -1.87 3.75 -13.93
CA GLU A 230 -3.10 3.56 -13.18
C GLU A 230 -3.98 2.46 -13.79
N LYS A 231 -4.06 2.40 -15.13
CA LYS A 231 -4.79 1.33 -15.84
C LYS A 231 -4.16 -0.03 -15.58
N LEU A 232 -2.83 -0.12 -15.64
CA LEU A 232 -2.10 -1.34 -15.32
C LEU A 232 -2.43 -1.85 -13.92
N PHE A 233 -2.44 -0.98 -12.92
CA PHE A 233 -2.78 -1.35 -11.55
C PHE A 233 -4.21 -1.88 -11.43
N LEU A 234 -5.19 -1.16 -11.98
CA LEU A 234 -6.61 -1.52 -11.88
C LEU A 234 -6.92 -2.84 -12.61
N GLU A 235 -6.32 -3.09 -13.77
CA GLU A 235 -6.41 -4.38 -14.46
C GLU A 235 -5.70 -5.50 -13.69
N THR A 236 -4.59 -5.18 -13.01
CA THR A 236 -3.89 -6.13 -12.13
C THR A 236 -4.77 -6.58 -10.96
N LEU A 237 -5.54 -5.66 -10.36
CA LEU A 237 -6.51 -6.03 -9.33
C LEU A 237 -7.60 -6.96 -9.88
N LYS A 238 -8.09 -6.75 -11.11
CA LYS A 238 -9.11 -7.62 -11.72
C LYS A 238 -8.60 -9.04 -11.91
N ILE A 239 -7.39 -9.22 -12.45
CA ILE A 239 -6.82 -10.56 -12.67
C ILE A 239 -6.50 -11.30 -11.36
N MET A 240 -6.26 -10.56 -10.27
CA MET A 240 -6.04 -11.11 -8.94
C MET A 240 -7.35 -11.29 -8.16
N ASN A 241 -8.51 -10.94 -8.74
CA ASN A 241 -9.82 -10.95 -8.09
C ASN A 241 -9.92 -10.05 -6.83
N LEU A 242 -9.32 -8.87 -6.91
CA LEU A 242 -9.20 -7.88 -5.83
C LEU A 242 -9.98 -6.59 -6.10
N SER A 243 -10.85 -6.56 -7.10
CA SER A 243 -11.64 -5.39 -7.43
C SER A 243 -12.45 -4.89 -6.22
N GLY A 244 -12.23 -3.62 -5.83
CA GLY A 244 -12.86 -2.99 -4.66
C GLY A 244 -12.28 -3.39 -3.30
N LYS A 245 -11.20 -4.19 -3.27
CA LYS A 245 -10.52 -4.65 -2.04
C LYS A 245 -9.24 -3.89 -1.74
N VAL A 246 -8.68 -3.25 -2.75
CA VAL A 246 -7.50 -2.40 -2.65
C VAL A 246 -7.80 -1.09 -3.37
N ASN A 247 -7.55 0.03 -2.69
CA ASN A 247 -7.68 1.36 -3.29
C ASN A 247 -6.31 1.86 -3.74
N LEU A 248 -6.27 2.57 -4.86
CA LEU A 248 -5.09 3.29 -5.34
C LEU A 248 -5.27 4.79 -5.10
N GLN A 249 -4.24 5.41 -4.57
CA GLN A 249 -4.18 6.85 -4.39
C GLN A 249 -2.91 7.41 -5.01
N ARG A 250 -3.05 8.43 -5.84
CA ARG A 250 -1.94 9.21 -6.41
C ARG A 250 -1.61 10.38 -5.49
N VAL A 251 -0.34 10.62 -5.23
CA VAL A 251 0.13 11.71 -4.37
C VAL A 251 0.96 12.70 -5.19
N GLU A 252 0.45 13.91 -5.36
CA GLU A 252 1.11 14.97 -6.11
C GLU A 252 2.28 15.59 -5.33
N PRO A 253 3.24 16.24 -6.03
CA PRO A 253 4.36 16.93 -5.40
C PRO A 253 3.93 18.00 -4.38
N ASN A 254 2.75 18.61 -4.55
CA ASN A 254 2.18 19.58 -3.62
C ASN A 254 1.45 18.96 -2.41
N GLY A 255 1.48 17.62 -2.28
CA GLY A 255 0.79 16.88 -1.21
C GLY A 255 -0.69 16.61 -1.48
N THR A 256 -1.24 17.01 -2.63
CA THR A 256 -2.61 16.67 -2.99
C THR A 256 -2.72 15.18 -3.24
N VAL A 257 -3.68 14.53 -2.59
CA VAL A 257 -3.97 13.10 -2.78
C VAL A 257 -5.19 12.96 -3.67
N TYR A 258 -5.13 12.09 -4.66
CA TYR A 258 -6.25 11.73 -5.53
C TYR A 258 -6.61 10.26 -5.31
N ASN A 259 -7.89 9.96 -5.13
CA ASN A 259 -8.37 8.59 -5.21
C ASN A 259 -8.53 8.20 -6.69
N VAL A 260 -7.93 7.09 -7.10
CA VAL A 260 -7.91 6.63 -8.50
C VAL A 260 -8.94 5.51 -8.68
N THR A 261 -9.86 5.71 -9.63
CA THR A 261 -10.92 4.73 -9.96
C THR A 261 -11.10 4.64 -11.47
N GLU A 262 -11.86 3.65 -11.97
CA GLU A 262 -12.25 3.62 -13.37
C GLU A 262 -13.59 4.33 -13.58
N ASN A 263 -13.71 5.09 -14.67
CA ASN A 263 -15.01 5.52 -15.17
C ASN A 263 -15.76 4.38 -15.90
N SER A 264 -16.96 4.66 -16.41
CA SER A 264 -17.79 3.68 -17.13
C SER A 264 -17.14 3.06 -18.38
N ASN A 265 -16.10 3.71 -18.92
CA ASN A 265 -15.36 3.23 -20.09
C ASN A 265 -14.09 2.47 -19.68
N GLY A 266 -13.90 2.18 -18.39
CA GLY A 266 -12.69 1.54 -17.88
C GLY A 266 -11.45 2.43 -17.95
N ILE A 267 -11.60 3.76 -18.06
CA ILE A 267 -10.46 4.68 -18.09
C ILE A 267 -10.21 5.19 -16.67
N PRO A 268 -8.96 5.19 -16.18
CA PRO A 268 -8.63 5.73 -14.87
C PRO A 268 -8.97 7.23 -14.76
N ILE A 269 -9.54 7.60 -13.63
CA ILE A 269 -9.84 8.97 -13.23
C ILE A 269 -9.37 9.19 -11.79
N GLY A 270 -8.61 10.28 -11.58
CA GLY A 270 -8.25 10.76 -10.25
C GLY A 270 -9.29 11.74 -9.74
N THR A 271 -9.89 11.46 -8.58
CA THR A 271 -10.76 12.40 -7.86
C THR A 271 -9.99 12.96 -6.66
N PRO A 272 -9.82 14.29 -6.51
CA PRO A 272 -9.13 14.86 -5.35
C PRO A 272 -9.77 14.39 -4.05
N CYS A 273 -8.94 13.96 -3.10
CA CYS A 273 -9.38 13.66 -1.74
C CYS A 273 -9.75 14.98 -1.03
N PRO A 274 -10.95 15.06 -0.39
CA PRO A 274 -11.39 16.25 0.33
C PRO A 274 -10.44 16.61 1.47
#